data_AF-A0A0B7LEK7-F1
#
_entry.id   AF-A0A0B7LEK7-F1
#
_cell.length_a   1.000
_cell.length_b   1.000
_cell.length_c   1.000
_cell.angle_alpha   90.00
_cell.angle_beta   90.00
_cell.angle_gamma   90.00
#
_symmetry.space_group_name_H-M   'P 1'
#
loop_
_entity.id
_entity.type
_entity.pdbx_description
1 polymer ?
#
loop_
_entity_poly.entity_id
_entity_poly.type
_entity_poly.pdbx_seq_one_letter_code
_entity_poly.pdbx_strand_id
1 'polypeptide(L)' 'MSETILEIKELKKSFGDNPILQGLSLEIKKGKLLSS' A
#
# COMPACT_ATOMS: atom_id res chain seq x y z
N MET A 1 12.70 17.06 6.01
CA MET A 1 12.96 15.70 5.49
C MET A 1 11.63 14.98 5.40
N SER A 2 11.43 14.11 4.40
CA SER A 2 10.20 13.33 4.34
C SER A 2 10.22 12.24 5.41
N GLU A 3 9.18 12.19 6.25
CA GLU A 3 8.99 11.17 7.29
C GLU A 3 8.38 9.87 6.71
N THR A 4 8.11 9.83 5.41
CA THR A 4 7.51 8.69 4.71
C THR A 4 8.55 7.60 4.48
N ILE A 5 8.28 6.41 4.99
CA ILE A 5 9.12 5.21 4.85
C ILE A 5 8.64 4.34 3.69
N LEU A 6 7.33 4.25 3.49
CA LEU A 6 6.74 3.48 2.40
C LEU A 6 5.58 4.27 1.79
N GLU A 7 5.58 4.36 0.47
CA GLU A 7 4.46 4.87 -0.30
C GLU A 7 4.09 3.83 -1.37
N ILE A 8 2.83 3.41 -1.35
CA ILE A 8 2.21 2.56 -2.35
C ILE A 8 1.11 3.41 -3.00
N LYS A 9 1.09 3.45 -4.34
CA LYS A 9 0.07 4.16 -5.12
C LYS A 9 -0.57 3.20 -6.10
N GLU A 10 -1.90 3.13 -6.10
CA GLU A 10 -2.69 2.41 -7.08
C GLU A 10 -2.25 0.95 -7.31
N LEU A 11 -1.82 0.25 -6.25
CA LEU A 11 -1.35 -1.12 -6.36
C LEU A 11 -2.49 -2.04 -6.78
N LYS A 12 -2.31 -2.64 -7.95
CA LYS A 12 -3.19 -3.64 -8.53
C LYS A 12 -2.49 -4.98 -8.55
N LYS A 13 -3.21 -6.04 -8.21
CA LYS A 13 -2.69 -7.41 -8.22
C LYS A 13 -3.81 -8.34 -8.65
N SER A 14 -3.50 -9.25 -9.55
CA SER A 14 -4.40 -10.32 -9.96
C SER A 14 -3.72 -11.67 -9.79
N PHE A 15 -4.52 -12.73 -9.72
CA PHE A 15 -4.07 -14.12 -9.85
C PHE A 15 -4.88 -14.76 -10.98
N GLY A 16 -4.27 -14.90 -12.15
CA GLY A 16 -5.00 -15.13 -13.40
C GLY A 16 -6.00 -14.00 -13.65
N ASP A 17 -7.23 -14.36 -14.01
CA ASP A 17 -8.32 -13.42 -14.26
C ASP A 17 -8.99 -12.91 -12.96
N ASN A 18 -8.54 -13.36 -11.79
CA ASN A 18 -9.11 -12.93 -10.51
C ASN A 18 -8.38 -11.70 -9.94
N PRO A 19 -9.01 -10.51 -9.90
CA PRO A 19 -8.41 -9.33 -9.30
C PRO A 19 -8.41 -9.44 -7.76
N ILE A 20 -7.22 -9.40 -7.17
CA ILE A 20 -6.97 -9.49 -5.72
C ILE A 20 -6.84 -8.11 -5.08
N LEU A 21 -6.11 -7.20 -5.71
CA LEU A 21 -5.99 -5.79 -5.30
C LEU A 21 -6.41 -4.92 -6.48
N GLN A 22 -7.28 -3.94 -6.23
CA GLN A 22 -7.94 -3.16 -7.28
C GLN A 22 -7.55 -1.67 -7.28
N GLY A 23 -6.37 -1.34 -6.74
CA GLY A 23 -5.92 0.05 -6.60
C GLY A 23 -5.72 0.45 -5.14
N LEU A 24 -4.90 -0.33 -4.42
CA LEU A 24 -4.54 -0.01 -3.04
C LEU A 24 -3.51 1.13 -3.02
N SER A 25 -3.81 2.20 -2.30
CA SER A 25 -2.87 3.26 -1.98
C SER A 25 -2.60 3.28 -0.47
N LEU A 26 -1.33 3.34 -0.07
CA LEU A 26 -0.90 3.29 1.33
C LEU A 26 0.30 4.21 1.56
N GLU A 27 0.26 4.97 2.65
CA GLU A 27 1.41 5.74 3.14
C GLU A 27 1.76 5.31 4.57
N ILE A 28 3.01 4.91 4.77
CA ILE A 28 3.59 4.59 6.08
C ILE A 28 4.64 5.64 6.42
N LYS A 29 4.43 6.29 7.57
CA LYS A 29 5.36 7.27 8.15
C LYS A 29 6.17 6.64 9.28
N LYS A 30 7.34 7.19 9.57
CA LYS A 30 8.20 6.74 10.66
C LYS A 30 7.46 6.73 12.00
N GLY A 31 7.63 5.65 12.76
CA GLY A 31 7.00 5.46 14.07
C GLY A 31 5.50 5.10 14.04
N LYS A 32 4.89 5.03 12.85
CA LYS A 32 3.47 4.63 12.72
C LYS A 32 3.35 3.11 12.80
N LEU A 33 2.57 2.62 13.76
CA LEU A 33 2.14 1.22 13.83
C LEU A 33 0.87 1.04 12.99
N LEU A 34 0.84 0.01 12.14
CA LEU A 34 -0.36 -0.42 11.44
C LEU A 34 -0.96 -1.62 12.18
N SER A 35 -2.25 -1.55 12.51
CA SER A 35 -3.00 -2.64 13.13
C SER A 35 -4.21 -3.01 12.28
N SER A 36 -4.53 -4.31 12.24
CA SER A 36 -5.67 -4.92 11.54
C SER A 36 -6.93 -4.96 12.38
#